data_AF-A0A7V5FZV1-F1
#
_entry.id   AF-A0A7V5FZV1-F1
#
_cell.length_a   1.000
_cell.length_b   1.000
_cell.length_c   1.000
_cell.angle_alpha   90.00
_cell.angle_beta   90.00
_cell.angle_gamma   90.00
#
_symmetry.space_group_name_H-M   'P 1'
#
loop_
_entity.id
_entity.type
_entity.pdbx_description
1 polymer ?
#
loop_
_entity_poly.entity_id
_entity_poly.type
_entity_poly.pdbx_seq_one_letter_code
_entity_poly.pdbx_strand_id
1 'polypeptide(L)' 'KIREEADEVCVAINEESDEQVIYESADLLYHTLVGLGYRNVSPDRVKQELARRFGISGIEEKESRSQ' A
#
# COMPACT_ATOMS: atom_id res chain seq x y z
N LYS A 1 6.02 -1.91 16.12
CA LYS A 1 4.94 -2.31 15.19
C LYS A 1 5.13 -1.74 13.80
N ILE A 2 4.46 -0.69 13.26
CA ILE A 2 4.64 -0.32 11.81
C ILE A 2 6.10 -0.33 11.29
N ARG A 3 7.06 0.26 12.03
CA ARG A 3 8.49 0.22 11.65
C ARG A 3 9.08 -1.20 11.67
N GLU A 4 8.75 -1.94 12.72
CA GLU A 4 9.19 -3.32 12.96
C GLU A 4 8.67 -4.25 11.88
N GLU A 5 7.36 -4.25 11.59
CA GLU A 5 6.83 -5.09 10.50
C GLU A 5 7.40 -4.68 9.14
N ALA A 6 7.73 -3.39 8.94
CA ALA A 6 8.35 -2.95 7.69
C ALA A 6 9.74 -3.55 7.51
N ASP A 7 10.51 -3.64 8.60
CA ASP A 7 11.82 -4.29 8.61
C ASP A 7 11.66 -5.81 8.42
N GLU A 8 10.68 -6.44 9.09
CA GLU A 8 10.38 -7.88 8.97
C GLU A 8 9.92 -8.25 7.56
N VAL A 9 9.05 -7.46 6.92
CA VAL A 9 8.68 -7.63 5.51
C VAL A 9 9.90 -7.53 4.59
N CYS A 10 10.83 -6.61 4.85
CA CYS A 10 12.05 -6.50 4.05
C CYS A 10 12.94 -7.74 4.17
N VAL A 11 13.07 -8.30 5.38
CA VAL A 11 13.80 -9.55 5.61
C VAL A 11 13.09 -10.71 4.93
N ALA A 12 11.77 -10.85 5.13
CA ALA A 12 10.99 -11.94 4.57
C ALA A 12 11.08 -12.00 3.04
N ILE A 13 10.99 -10.84 2.38
CA ILE A 13 11.12 -10.73 0.91
C ILE A 13 12.50 -11.18 0.41
N ASN A 14 13.55 -10.93 1.19
CA ASN A 14 14.92 -11.23 0.77
C ASN A 14 15.34 -12.68 1.09
N GLU A 15 14.86 -13.24 2.19
CA GLU A 15 15.50 -14.41 2.82
C GLU A 15 14.53 -15.54 3.22
N GLU A 16 13.20 -15.35 3.17
CA GLU A 16 12.22 -16.29 3.75
C GLU A 16 11.22 -16.84 2.72
N SER A 17 10.26 -17.66 3.19
CA SER A 17 9.27 -18.31 2.31
C SER A 17 8.12 -17.38 1.93
N ASP A 18 7.41 -17.71 0.86
CA ASP A 18 6.22 -16.98 0.43
C ASP A 18 5.15 -16.90 1.54
N GLU A 19 5.02 -17.95 2.36
CA GLU A 19 4.12 -17.92 3.53
C GLU A 19 4.52 -16.82 4.52
N GLN A 20 5.83 -16.66 4.76
CA GLN A 20 6.32 -15.66 5.70
C GLN A 20 6.19 -14.25 5.11
N VAL A 21 6.45 -14.07 3.81
CA VAL A 21 6.19 -12.81 3.11
C VAL A 21 4.72 -12.40 3.23
N ILE A 22 3.78 -13.33 3.03
CA ILE A 22 2.35 -13.07 3.18
C ILE A 22 2.00 -12.70 4.62
N TYR A 23 2.56 -13.42 5.59
CA TYR A 23 2.31 -13.20 7.02
C TYR A 23 2.77 -11.80 7.46
N GLU A 24 4.04 -11.44 7.20
CA GLU A 24 4.58 -10.14 7.60
C GLU A 24 3.93 -8.98 6.83
N SER A 25 3.61 -9.19 5.55
CA SER A 25 2.88 -8.19 4.76
C SER A 25 1.49 -7.92 5.35
N ALA A 26 0.81 -8.97 5.83
CA ALA A 26 -0.48 -8.84 6.49
C ALA A 26 -0.37 -8.05 7.79
N ASP A 27 0.66 -8.29 8.63
CA ASP A 27 0.82 -7.56 9.88
C ASP A 27 1.17 -6.08 9.64
N LEU A 28 2.06 -5.79 8.68
CA LEU A 28 2.36 -4.42 8.26
C LEU A 28 1.11 -3.68 7.79
N LEU A 29 0.28 -4.32 6.95
CA LEU A 29 -0.97 -3.72 6.47
C LEU A 29 -1.95 -3.50 7.60
N TYR A 30 -2.13 -4.47 8.51
CA TYR A 30 -2.98 -4.34 9.68
C TYR A 30 -2.58 -3.15 10.55
N HIS A 31 -1.30 -3.07 10.95
CA HIS A 31 -0.81 -1.99 11.77
C HIS A 31 -0.84 -0.63 11.07
N THR A 32 -0.68 -0.61 9.74
CA THR A 32 -0.88 0.61 8.94
C THR A 32 -2.34 1.07 8.99
N LEU A 33 -3.32 0.16 8.80
CA LEU A 33 -4.76 0.49 8.90
C LEU A 33 -5.14 1.00 10.30
N VAL A 34 -4.60 0.40 11.36
CA VAL A 34 -4.77 0.90 12.74
C VAL A 34 -4.22 2.32 12.88
N GLY A 35 -3.03 2.59 12.34
CA GLY A 35 -2.43 3.94 12.34
C GLY A 35 -3.27 4.97 11.58
N LEU A 36 -3.87 4.59 10.45
CA LEU A 36 -4.82 5.45 9.72
C LEU A 36 -6.05 5.75 10.56
N GLY A 37 -6.62 4.74 11.22
CA GLY A 37 -7.76 4.88 12.14
C GLY A 37 -7.46 5.83 13.29
N TYR A 38 -6.27 5.73 13.91
CA TYR A 38 -5.82 6.66 14.96
C TYR A 38 -5.79 8.13 14.49
N ARG A 39 -5.47 8.36 13.20
CA ARG A 39 -5.47 9.69 12.58
C ARG A 39 -6.82 10.10 11.99
N ASN A 40 -7.85 9.29 12.16
CA ASN A 40 -9.16 9.45 11.53
C ASN A 40 -9.07 9.60 9.99
N VAL A 41 -8.18 8.83 9.37
CA VAL A 41 -8.00 8.78 7.92
C VAL A 41 -8.66 7.51 7.39
N SER A 42 -9.64 7.66 6.50
CA SER A 42 -10.25 6.52 5.83
C SER A 42 -9.23 5.81 4.91
N PRO A 43 -9.14 4.47 4.93
CA PRO A 43 -8.34 3.70 3.98
C PRO A 43 -8.65 4.02 2.51
N ASP A 44 -9.88 4.44 2.19
CA ASP A 44 -10.25 4.87 0.83
C ASP A 44 -9.41 6.05 0.34
N ARG A 45 -8.95 6.93 1.23
CA ARG A 45 -8.06 8.04 0.87
C ARG A 45 -6.68 7.54 0.42
N VAL A 46 -6.18 6.47 1.03
CA VAL A 46 -4.94 5.83 0.59
C VAL A 46 -5.15 5.15 -0.77
N LYS A 47 -6.28 4.46 -0.96
CA LYS A 47 -6.66 3.89 -2.26
C LYS A 47 -6.75 4.95 -3.37
N GLN A 48 -7.35 6.10 -3.09
CA GLN A 48 -7.42 7.23 -4.03
C GLN A 48 -6.03 7.79 -4.36
N GLU A 49 -5.15 7.90 -3.37
CA GLU A 49 -3.76 8.33 -3.60
C GLU A 49 -2.98 7.31 -4.44
N LEU A 50 -3.15 6.01 -4.20
CA LEU A 50 -2.59 4.97 -5.06
C LEU A 50 -3.16 5.09 -6.49
N ALA A 51 -4.48 5.24 -6.64
CA ALA A 51 -5.11 5.47 -7.93
C ALA A 51 -4.57 6.72 -8.62
N ARG A 52 -4.27 7.81 -7.91
CA ARG A 52 -3.61 9.00 -8.47
C ARG A 52 -2.17 8.71 -8.94
N ARG A 53 -1.44 7.86 -8.22
CA ARG A 53 -0.07 7.44 -8.59
C ARG A 53 -0.04 6.52 -9.81
N PHE A 54 -1.07 5.68 -9.96
CA PHE A 54 -1.19 4.73 -11.08
C PHE A 54 -2.11 5.22 -12.22
N GLY A 55 -2.89 6.27 -11.97
CA GLY A 55 -3.90 6.88 -12.84
C GLY A 55 -3.38 8.03 -13.70
N ILE A 56 -2.10 7.98 -14.06
CA ILE A 56 -1.66 8.46 -15.36
C ILE A 56 -1.26 7.22 -16.16
N SER A 57 -2.21 6.29 -16.32
CA SER A 57 -2.14 5.41 -17.48
C SER A 57 -2.56 6.28 -18.66
N GLY A 58 -1.76 6.35 -19.73
CA GLY A 58 -1.91 7.29 -20.85
C GLY A 58 -3.21 7.17 -21.68
N ILE A 59 -4.25 6.56 -21.14
CA ILE A 59 -5.61 6.45 -21.69
C ILE A 59 -6.44 7.67 -21.26
N GLU A 60 -6.46 8.05 -19.98
CA GLU A 60 -7.15 9.26 -19.50
C GLU A 60 -6.51 10.55 -20.09
N GLU A 61 -5.20 10.52 -20.33
CA GLU A 61 -4.47 11.61 -21.01
C GLU A 61 -4.80 11.69 -22.51
N LYS A 62 -5.22 10.59 -23.15
CA LYS A 62 -5.65 10.59 -24.57
C LYS A 62 -7.10 11.04 -24.72
N GLU A 63 -7.98 10.65 -23.81
CA GLU A 63 -9.40 11.04 -23.87
C GLU A 63 -9.60 12.52 -23.49
N SER A 64 -8.80 13.06 -22.58
CA SER A 64 -8.83 14.51 -22.24
C SER A 64 -8.25 15.43 -23.31
N ARG A 65 -7.47 14.91 -24.29
CA ARG A 65 -6.95 15.68 -25.44
C ARG A 65 -7.97 15.85 -26.57
N SER A 66 -9.13 15.19 -26.47
CA SER A 66 -10.17 15.21 -27.51
C SER A 66 -11.38 16.09 -27.17
N GLN A 67 -11.23 17.03 -26.23
CA GLN A 67 -12.15 18.15 -26.01
C GLN A 67 -11.44 19.50 -26.12
#